data_AF-A0A948C477-F1
#
_entry.id   AF-A0A948C477-F1
#
_cell.length_a   1.000
_cell.length_b   1.000
_cell.length_c   1.000
_cell.angle_alpha   90.00
_cell.angle_beta   90.00
_cell.angle_gamma   90.00
#
_symmetry.space_group_name_H-M   'P 1'
#
loop_
_entity.id
_entity.type
_entity.pdbx_description
1 polymer ?
#
loop_
_entity_poly.entity_id
_entity_poly.type
_entity_poly.pdbx_seq_one_letter_code
_entity_poly.pdbx_strand_id
1 'polypeptide(L)'
;METLFSSKDDAINFLEKKMPNIVGNFEKYGISNPLPATLYVMFENEKQYESLKTVILKHKNIILNIKDIDPNKSLQEQENRVLTIINFSNFLQRIAYGIIILLSVIIMTFVAFLLKNIFDKFTYDFKLKKMLGAANQQVTRDFVWLTL
;
A
#
# COMPACT_ATOMS: atom_id res chain seq x y z
N MET A 1 -21.44 -17.98 30.46
CA MET A 1 -21.59 -17.72 29.01
C MET A 1 -21.50 -19.05 28.26
N GLU A 2 -22.63 -19.54 27.76
CA GLU A 2 -22.70 -20.79 27.01
C GLU A 2 -22.87 -20.48 25.51
N THR A 3 -22.25 -21.30 24.65
CA THR A 3 -22.30 -21.11 23.19
C THR A 3 -22.77 -22.37 22.49
N LEU A 4 -23.71 -22.22 21.56
CA LEU A 4 -24.21 -23.31 20.73
C LEU A 4 -23.94 -22.99 19.26
N PHE A 5 -23.23 -23.89 18.58
CA PHE A 5 -22.93 -23.77 17.16
C PHE A 5 -24.00 -24.46 16.34
N SER A 6 -24.52 -23.78 15.32
CA SER A 6 -25.44 -24.32 14.33
C SER A 6 -24.82 -24.18 12.95
N SER A 7 -24.59 -25.33 12.29
CA SER A 7 -24.09 -25.36 10.93
C SER A 7 -25.15 -24.84 9.94
N LYS A 8 -24.75 -24.63 8.68
CA LYS A 8 -25.69 -24.24 7.61
C LYS A 8 -26.80 -25.28 7.44
N ASP A 9 -26.45 -26.55 7.58
CA ASP A 9 -27.39 -27.67 7.40
C ASP A 9 -28.32 -27.80 8.61
N ASP A 10 -27.81 -27.55 9.83
CA ASP A 10 -28.68 -27.49 11.01
C ASP A 10 -29.68 -26.33 10.92
N ALA A 11 -29.24 -25.19 10.38
CA ALA A 11 -30.09 -24.02 10.18
C ALA A 11 -31.19 -24.28 9.13
N ILE A 12 -30.87 -24.98 8.02
CA ILE A 12 -31.88 -25.31 7.00
C ILE A 12 -32.86 -26.35 7.52
N ASN A 13 -32.38 -27.37 8.25
CA ASN A 13 -33.23 -28.40 8.87
C ASN A 13 -34.17 -27.81 9.92
N PHE A 14 -33.71 -26.82 10.70
CA PHE A 14 -34.55 -26.09 11.63
C PHE A 14 -35.60 -25.25 10.89
N LEU A 15 -35.21 -24.58 9.80
CA LEU A 15 -36.11 -23.77 8.99
C LEU A 15 -37.18 -24.63 8.30
N GLU A 16 -36.81 -25.81 7.82
CA GLU A 16 -37.71 -26.77 7.19
C GLU A 16 -38.78 -27.26 8.16
N LYS A 17 -38.40 -27.57 9.41
CA LYS A 17 -39.35 -27.96 10.47
C LYS A 17 -40.35 -26.87 10.83
N LYS A 18 -39.95 -25.59 10.75
CA LYS A 18 -40.81 -24.45 11.11
C LYS A 18 -41.59 -23.86 9.94
N MET A 19 -40.98 -23.84 8.76
CA MET A 19 -41.47 -23.15 7.56
C MET A 19 -41.13 -23.95 6.29
N PRO A 20 -41.73 -25.15 6.12
CA PRO A 20 -41.39 -26.06 5.02
C PRO A 20 -41.62 -25.44 3.64
N ASN A 21 -42.63 -24.57 3.50
CA ASN A 21 -42.95 -23.89 2.24
C ASN A 21 -41.82 -22.98 1.73
N ILE A 22 -40.99 -22.43 2.62
CA ILE A 22 -39.88 -21.55 2.23
C ILE A 22 -38.71 -22.38 1.71
N VAL A 23 -38.39 -23.48 2.41
CA VAL A 23 -37.29 -24.38 2.00
C VAL A 23 -37.61 -25.05 0.66
N GLY A 24 -38.86 -25.50 0.46
CA GLY A 24 -39.30 -26.04 -0.83
C GLY A 24 -39.22 -25.04 -1.98
N ASN A 25 -39.35 -23.73 -1.72
CA ASN A 25 -39.12 -22.70 -2.73
C ASN A 25 -37.63 -22.57 -3.09
N PHE A 26 -36.71 -22.71 -2.14
CA PHE A 26 -35.28 -22.67 -2.45
C PHE A 26 -34.88 -23.79 -3.40
N GLU A 27 -35.34 -25.01 -3.14
CA GLU A 27 -35.10 -26.15 -4.03
C GLU A 27 -35.74 -25.94 -5.41
N LYS A 28 -36.99 -25.47 -5.44
CA LYS A 28 -37.73 -25.20 -6.68
C LYS A 28 -37.03 -24.18 -7.59
N TYR A 29 -36.37 -23.17 -7.01
CA TYR A 29 -35.65 -22.13 -7.74
C TYR A 29 -34.14 -22.42 -7.87
N GLY A 30 -33.66 -23.59 -7.45
CA GLY A 30 -32.25 -23.96 -7.52
C GLY A 30 -31.34 -23.09 -6.63
N ILE A 31 -31.89 -22.50 -5.57
CA ILE A 31 -31.17 -21.65 -4.63
C ILE A 31 -30.44 -22.56 -3.64
N SER A 32 -29.11 -22.63 -3.74
CA SER A 32 -28.28 -23.31 -2.75
C SER A 32 -28.48 -22.71 -1.36
N ASN A 33 -28.39 -23.53 -0.30
CA ASN A 33 -28.63 -23.14 1.10
C ASN A 33 -28.14 -21.72 1.42
N PRO A 34 -29.06 -20.73 1.51
CA PRO A 34 -28.68 -19.33 1.65
C PRO A 34 -28.33 -18.96 3.10
N LEU A 35 -28.52 -19.89 4.04
CA LEU A 35 -28.37 -19.59 5.45
C LEU A 35 -26.89 -19.56 5.86
N PRO A 36 -26.48 -18.57 6.68
CA PRO A 36 -25.17 -18.57 7.30
C PRO A 36 -25.13 -19.61 8.43
N ALA A 37 -23.94 -20.17 8.68
CA ALA A 37 -23.68 -20.83 9.97
C ALA A 37 -23.82 -19.80 11.09
N THR A 38 -24.45 -20.19 12.19
CA THR A 38 -24.86 -19.29 13.27
C THR A 38 -24.30 -19.76 14.61
N LEU A 39 -23.66 -18.86 15.36
CA LEU A 39 -23.25 -19.09 16.73
C LEU A 39 -24.26 -18.43 17.67
N TYR A 40 -25.01 -19.24 18.41
CA TYR A 40 -25.88 -18.77 19.48
C TYR A 40 -25.06 -18.58 20.75
N VAL A 41 -25.20 -17.41 21.36
CA VAL A 41 -24.48 -17.05 22.58
C VAL A 41 -25.52 -16.74 23.65
N MET A 42 -25.49 -17.49 24.74
CA MET A 42 -26.35 -17.24 25.90
C MET A 42 -25.65 -16.32 26.90
N PHE A 43 -26.36 -15.28 27.32
CA PHE A 43 -25.88 -14.26 28.25
C PHE A 43 -26.59 -14.40 29.58
N GLU A 44 -25.86 -14.19 30.67
CA GLU A 44 -26.41 -14.25 32.03
C GLU A 44 -27.17 -12.97 32.39
N ASN A 45 -26.88 -11.85 31.71
CA ASN A 45 -27.52 -10.56 31.92
C ASN A 45 -27.39 -9.63 30.71
N GLU A 46 -28.20 -8.57 30.70
CA GLU A 46 -28.25 -7.56 29.63
C GLU A 46 -26.93 -6.79 29.47
N LYS A 47 -26.18 -6.58 30.56
CA LYS A 47 -24.88 -5.90 30.52
C LYS A 47 -23.86 -6.68 29.71
N GLN A 48 -23.84 -8.02 29.83
CA GLN A 48 -22.98 -8.88 29.01
C GLN A 48 -23.39 -8.85 27.53
N TYR A 49 -24.70 -8.81 27.25
CA TYR A 49 -25.22 -8.70 25.89
C TYR A 49 -24.77 -7.40 25.21
N GLU A 50 -24.98 -6.23 25.85
CA GLU A 50 -24.60 -4.94 25.27
C GLU A 50 -23.09 -4.79 25.10
N SER A 51 -22.30 -5.37 26.01
CA SER A 51 -20.84 -5.42 25.89
C SER A 51 -20.41 -6.20 24.62
N LEU A 52 -20.92 -7.42 24.44
CA LEU A 52 -20.55 -8.23 23.27
C LEU A 52 -21.07 -7.62 21.96
N LYS A 53 -22.29 -7.09 21.97
CA LYS A 53 -22.88 -6.37 20.83
C LYS A 53 -21.99 -5.22 20.39
N THR A 54 -21.47 -4.43 21.33
CA THR A 54 -20.55 -3.33 21.04
C THR A 54 -19.25 -3.84 20.40
N VAL A 55 -18.68 -4.95 20.91
CA VAL A 55 -17.47 -5.56 20.36
C VAL A 55 -17.69 -6.08 18.94
N ILE A 56 -18.80 -6.79 18.69
CA ILE A 56 -19.15 -7.32 17.38
C ILE A 56 -19.37 -6.20 16.37
N LEU A 57 -20.12 -5.14 16.75
CA LEU A 57 -20.36 -4.00 15.87
C LEU A 57 -19.07 -3.24 15.55
N LYS A 58 -18.19 -3.06 16.53
CA LYS A 58 -16.89 -2.40 16.34
C LYS A 58 -15.97 -3.17 15.37
N HIS A 59 -16.03 -4.51 15.37
CA HIS A 59 -15.16 -5.36 14.55
C HIS A 59 -15.90 -6.04 13.38
N LYS A 60 -17.08 -5.54 13.01
CA LYS A 60 -17.95 -6.13 11.97
C LYS A 60 -17.20 -6.43 10.67
N ASN A 61 -16.30 -5.55 10.25
CA ASN A 61 -15.54 -5.69 9.00
C ASN A 61 -14.53 -6.84 9.05
N ILE A 62 -13.94 -7.13 10.21
CA ILE A 62 -12.99 -8.23 10.38
C ILE A 62 -13.76 -9.56 10.41
N ILE A 63 -14.90 -9.59 11.10
CA ILE A 63 -15.74 -10.79 11.27
C ILE A 63 -16.35 -11.26 9.93
N LEU A 64 -16.75 -10.32 9.05
CA LEU A 64 -17.28 -10.64 7.73
C LEU A 64 -16.23 -11.24 6.79
N ASN A 65 -14.96 -10.82 6.90
CA ASN A 65 -13.87 -11.29 6.04
C ASN A 65 -13.38 -12.71 6.37
N ILE A 66 -13.77 -13.30 7.51
CA ILE A 66 -13.37 -14.68 7.88
C ILE A 66 -14.08 -15.72 6.99
N LYS A 67 -15.24 -15.39 6.39
CA LYS A 67 -15.94 -16.28 5.45
C LYS A 67 -15.16 -16.53 4.15
N ASP A 68 -14.27 -15.62 3.78
CA ASP A 68 -13.41 -15.74 2.59
C ASP A 68 -12.05 -16.38 2.91
N ILE A 69 -11.85 -16.81 4.16
CA ILE A 69 -10.67 -17.58 4.56
C ILE A 69 -10.99 -19.05 4.31
N ASP A 70 -10.47 -19.54 3.18
CA ASP A 70 -10.39 -20.97 2.88
C ASP A 70 -9.82 -21.71 4.12
N PRO A 71 -10.51 -22.72 4.67
CA PRO A 71 -10.06 -23.43 5.86
C PRO A 71 -8.68 -24.10 5.71
N ASN A 72 -8.20 -24.27 4.47
CA ASN A 72 -6.86 -24.77 4.16
C ASN A 72 -5.80 -23.68 3.97
N LYS A 73 -6.17 -22.40 4.04
CA LYS A 73 -5.27 -21.24 3.90
C LYS A 73 -5.24 -20.47 5.22
N SER A 74 -4.44 -21.02 6.12
CA SER A 74 -4.27 -20.54 7.49
C SER A 74 -3.81 -19.07 7.55
N LEU A 75 -3.92 -18.48 8.75
CA LEU A 75 -3.35 -17.18 9.12
C LEU A 75 -1.89 -16.99 8.65
N GLN A 76 -1.11 -18.06 8.46
CA GLN A 76 0.24 -18.01 7.89
C GLN A 76 0.28 -17.55 6.43
N GLU A 77 -0.71 -17.86 5.59
CA GLU A 77 -0.75 -17.31 4.23
C GLU A 77 -1.03 -15.80 4.26
N GLN A 78 -1.81 -15.31 5.21
CA GLN A 78 -2.03 -13.87 5.38
C GLN A 78 -0.77 -13.19 5.91
N GLU A 79 -0.08 -13.77 6.89
CA GLU A 79 1.23 -13.30 7.36
C GLU A 79 2.26 -13.32 6.23
N ASN A 80 2.32 -14.38 5.43
CA ASN A 80 3.20 -14.46 4.26
C ASN A 80 2.83 -13.45 3.18
N ARG A 81 1.55 -13.16 2.95
CA ARG A 81 1.12 -12.10 2.03
C ARG A 81 1.55 -10.73 2.55
N VAL A 82 1.38 -10.47 3.84
CA VAL A 82 1.83 -9.21 4.46
C VAL A 82 3.35 -9.08 4.38
N LEU A 83 4.11 -10.13 4.70
CA LEU A 83 5.57 -10.15 4.58
C LEU A 83 6.03 -9.97 3.13
N THR A 84 5.34 -10.59 2.17
CA THR A 84 5.64 -10.43 0.73
C THR A 84 5.39 -9.00 0.28
N ILE A 85 4.29 -8.37 0.73
CA ILE A 85 3.98 -6.96 0.44
C ILE A 85 5.03 -6.04 1.07
N ILE A 86 5.44 -6.30 2.31
CA ILE A 86 6.49 -5.53 2.99
C ILE A 86 7.82 -5.65 2.25
N ASN A 87 8.23 -6.86 1.86
CA ASN A 87 9.46 -7.08 1.11
C ASN A 87 9.42 -6.42 -0.27
N PHE A 88 8.29 -6.49 -0.97
CA PHE A 88 8.10 -5.81 -2.25
C PHE A 88 8.13 -4.28 -2.09
N SER A 89 7.48 -3.75 -1.07
CA SER A 89 7.50 -2.32 -0.74
C SER A 89 8.93 -1.83 -0.46
N ASN A 90 9.68 -2.57 0.38
CA ASN A 90 11.07 -2.26 0.68
C ASN A 90 11.97 -2.33 -0.56
N PHE A 91 11.72 -3.28 -1.46
CA PHE A 91 12.43 -3.39 -2.74
C PHE A 91 12.17 -2.17 -3.63
N LEU A 92 10.90 -1.78 -3.80
CA LEU A 92 10.53 -0.59 -4.56
C LEU A 92 11.15 0.68 -3.96
N GLN A 93 11.13 0.82 -2.65
CA GLN A 93 11.72 1.96 -1.95
C GLN A 93 13.24 2.03 -2.18
N ARG A 94 13.95 0.90 -2.14
CA ARG A 94 15.39 0.84 -2.45
C ARG A 94 15.69 1.24 -3.90
N ILE A 95 14.89 0.78 -4.87
CA ILE A 95 15.03 1.19 -6.27
C ILE A 95 14.80 2.69 -6.42
N ALA A 96 13.75 3.23 -5.79
CA ALA A 96 13.45 4.66 -5.86
C ALA A 96 14.61 5.51 -5.33
N TYR A 97 15.18 5.17 -4.16
CA TYR A 97 16.36 5.85 -3.65
C TYR A 97 17.58 5.69 -4.56
N GLY A 98 17.78 4.50 -5.16
CA GLY A 98 18.85 4.27 -6.14
C GLY A 98 18.73 5.19 -7.36
N ILE A 99 17.53 5.35 -7.91
CA ILE A 99 17.28 6.25 -9.05
C ILE A 99 17.54 7.71 -8.67
N ILE A 100 17.11 8.15 -7.49
CA ILE A 100 17.33 9.53 -7.03
C ILE A 100 18.83 9.82 -6.90
N ILE A 101 19.60 8.90 -6.32
CA ILE A 101 21.06 9.04 -6.18
C ILE A 101 21.72 9.07 -7.57
N LEU A 102 21.33 8.16 -8.46
CA LEU A 102 21.86 8.11 -9.83
C LEU A 102 21.62 9.42 -10.57
N LEU A 103 20.39 9.95 -10.53
CA LEU A 103 20.04 11.23 -11.15
C LEU A 103 20.84 12.38 -10.53
N SER A 104 21.00 12.40 -9.21
CA SER A 104 21.78 13.43 -8.52
C SER A 104 23.24 13.43 -8.98
N VAL A 105 23.85 12.24 -9.13
CA VAL A 105 25.22 12.09 -9.65
C VAL A 105 25.33 12.56 -11.10
N ILE A 106 24.35 12.22 -11.96
CA ILE A 106 24.31 12.69 -13.35
C ILE A 106 24.25 14.22 -13.40
N ILE A 107 23.37 14.83 -12.60
CA ILE A 107 23.22 16.29 -12.54
C ILE A 107 24.53 16.94 -12.07
N MET A 108 25.13 16.44 -10.98
CA MET A 108 26.42 16.95 -10.48
C MET A 108 27.53 16.86 -11.52
N THR A 109 27.62 15.72 -12.21
CA THR A 109 28.64 15.49 -13.26
C THR A 109 28.43 16.44 -14.44
N PHE A 110 27.17 16.65 -14.84
CA PHE A 110 26.81 17.56 -15.92
C PHE A 110 27.13 19.02 -15.57
N VAL A 111 26.81 19.46 -14.35
CA VAL A 111 27.14 20.81 -13.87
C VAL A 111 28.65 21.02 -13.82
N ALA A 112 29.41 20.04 -13.29
CA ALA A 112 30.87 20.10 -13.26
C ALA A 112 31.46 20.20 -14.67
N PHE A 113 30.92 19.45 -15.64
CA PHE A 113 31.31 19.53 -17.04
C PHE A 113 31.04 20.90 -17.66
N LEU A 114 29.86 21.49 -17.42
CA LEU A 114 29.54 22.84 -17.89
C LEU A 114 30.49 23.89 -17.31
N LEU A 115 30.72 23.85 -16.00
CA LEU A 115 31.64 24.78 -15.33
C LEU A 115 33.06 24.67 -15.90
N LYS A 116 33.53 23.43 -16.12
CA LYS A 116 34.85 23.19 -16.73
C LYS A 116 34.92 23.82 -18.13
N ASN A 117 33.94 23.57 -18.99
CA ASN A 117 33.94 24.13 -20.35
C ASN A 117 33.89 25.65 -20.36
N ILE A 118 33.07 26.27 -19.49
CA ILE A 118 33.00 27.73 -19.35
C ILE A 118 34.36 28.27 -18.91
N PHE A 119 34.99 27.65 -17.90
CA PHE A 119 36.27 28.08 -17.35
C PHE A 119 37.43 27.88 -18.33
N ASP A 120 37.45 26.78 -19.07
CA ASP A 120 38.45 26.48 -20.09
C ASP A 120 38.35 27.49 -21.24
N LYS A 121 37.14 27.77 -21.73
CA LYS A 121 36.89 28.80 -22.75
C LYS A 121 37.31 30.18 -22.25
N PHE A 122 36.93 30.53 -21.02
CA PHE A 122 37.34 31.80 -20.41
C PHE A 122 38.86 31.93 -20.32
N THR A 123 39.55 30.89 -19.86
CA THR A 123 41.01 30.88 -19.71
C THR A 123 41.70 31.00 -21.07
N TYR A 124 41.16 30.35 -22.10
CA TYR A 124 41.64 30.48 -23.47
C TYR A 124 41.47 31.91 -24.00
N ASP A 125 40.26 32.48 -23.87
CA ASP A 125 39.96 33.85 -24.32
C ASP A 125 40.80 34.89 -23.58
N PHE A 126 41.01 34.70 -22.27
CA PHE A 126 41.88 35.54 -21.45
C PHE A 126 43.32 35.52 -21.95
N LYS A 127 43.88 34.32 -22.18
CA LYS A 127 45.25 34.17 -22.71
C LYS A 127 45.39 34.81 -24.09
N LEU A 128 44.42 34.60 -24.98
CA LEU A 128 44.42 35.17 -26.32
C LEU A 128 44.37 36.71 -26.28
N LYS A 129 43.43 37.29 -25.53
CA LYS A 129 43.33 38.76 -25.37
C LYS A 129 44.59 39.37 -24.77
N LYS A 130 45.22 38.68 -23.82
CA LYS A 130 46.50 39.11 -23.24
C LYS A 130 47.65 39.06 -24.26
N MET A 131 47.71 38.04 -25.12
CA MET A 131 48.69 37.97 -26.22
C MET A 131 48.49 39.08 -27.26
N LEU A 132 47.25 39.50 -27.49
CA LEU A 132 46.89 40.58 -28.41
C LEU A 132 47.06 42.00 -27.82
N GLY A 133 47.57 42.12 -26.59
CA GLY A 133 47.87 43.41 -25.96
C GLY A 133 46.67 44.13 -25.33
N ALA A 134 45.56 43.43 -25.06
CA ALA A 134 44.39 44.03 -24.41
C ALA A 134 44.71 44.46 -22.96
N ALA A 135 44.20 45.62 -22.55
CA ALA A 135 44.36 46.12 -21.18
C ALA A 135 43.54 45.28 -20.18
N ASN A 136 44.08 45.05 -18.97
CA ASN A 136 43.44 44.20 -17.95
C ASN A 136 41.97 44.60 -17.66
N GLN A 137 41.63 45.89 -17.74
CA GLN A 137 40.26 46.40 -17.54
C GLN A 137 39.26 46.02 -18.64
N GLN A 138 39.71 45.81 -19.89
CA GLN A 138 38.84 45.36 -20.98
C GLN A 138 38.53 43.88 -20.86
N VAL A 139 39.46 43.09 -20.31
CA VAL A 139 39.32 41.64 -20.16
C VAL A 139 38.48 41.27 -18.93
N THR A 140 38.57 42.03 -17.84
CA THR A 140 37.75 41.81 -16.63
C THR A 140 36.30 42.29 -16.77
N ARG A 141 35.97 43.14 -17.74
CA ARG A 141 34.58 43.59 -17.98
C ARG A 141 33.66 42.44 -18.40
N ASP A 142 34.19 41.49 -19.18
CA ASP A 142 33.44 40.31 -19.62
C ASP A 142 33.20 39.30 -18.48
N PHE A 143 33.99 39.39 -17.40
CA PHE A 143 33.84 38.56 -16.19
C PHE A 143 32.60 38.96 -15.37
N VAL A 144 32.35 40.26 -15.23
CA VAL A 144 31.22 40.80 -14.45
C VAL A 144 29.86 40.41 -15.06
N TRP A 145 29.79 40.28 -16.39
CA TRP A 145 28.58 39.86 -17.11
C TRP A 145 28.26 38.36 -17.00
N LEU A 146 29.23 37.51 -16.65
CA LEU A 146 29.02 36.06 -16.46
C LEU A 146 28.59 35.69 -15.02
N THR A 147 28.67 36.64 -14.09
CA THR A 147 28.37 36.47 -12.65
C THR A 147 27.08 37.17 -12.20
N LEU A 148 26.38 37.84 -13.11
CA LEU A 148 25.06 38.46 -12.92
C LEU A 148 24.01 37.69 -13.73
#